data_AF-A0A934FKU0-F1
#
_entry.id   AF-A0A934FKU0-F1
#
_cell.length_a   1.000
_cell.length_b   1.000
_cell.length_c   1.000
_cell.angle_alpha   90.00
_cell.angle_beta   90.00
_cell.angle_gamma   90.00
#
_symmetry.space_group_name_H-M   'P 1'
#
loop_
_entity.id
_entity.type
_entity.pdbx_description
1 polymer ?
#
loop_
_entity_poly.entity_id
_entity_poly.type
_entity_poly.pdbx_seq_one_letter_code
_entity_poly.pdbx_strand_id
1 'polypeptide(L)'
;MKLRLDLLEHLTAEDILEEAVATNHRFKPEPLLSKTGTGSLSPTSTEERVKEAERSTALIQKLRLRANVSGKEDTTPSSASTKPSTS
;
A
#
# COMPACT_ATOMS: atom_id res chain seq x y z
N MET A 1 7.55 -2.52 -5.16
CA MET A 1 6.24 -1.87 -4.96
C MET A 1 6.46 -0.36 -5.00
N LYS A 2 5.69 0.40 -5.79
CA LYS A 2 5.69 1.88 -5.78
C LYS A 2 4.51 2.34 -4.92
N LEU A 3 4.71 3.34 -4.06
CA LEU A 3 3.64 3.91 -3.24
C LEU A 3 2.72 4.79 -4.10
N ARG A 4 1.41 4.54 -4.03
CA ARG A 4 0.35 5.25 -4.79
C ARG A 4 -0.58 5.97 -3.81
N LEU A 5 -0.18 7.17 -3.41
CA LEU A 5 -0.93 7.99 -2.45
C LEU A 5 -2.21 8.58 -3.06
N ASP A 6 -2.25 8.69 -4.39
CA ASP A 6 -3.41 9.10 -5.19
C ASP A 6 -4.65 8.24 -4.93
N LEU A 7 -4.48 6.95 -4.64
CA LEU A 7 -5.60 6.02 -4.45
C LEU A 7 -6.13 6.00 -3.01
N LEU A 8 -5.47 6.69 -2.07
CA LEU A 8 -5.88 6.69 -0.66
C LEU A 8 -7.25 7.33 -0.45
N GLU A 9 -7.63 8.32 -1.26
CA GLU A 9 -8.94 8.98 -1.17
C GLU A 9 -10.12 8.03 -1.47
N HIS A 10 -9.86 6.91 -2.15
CA HIS A 10 -10.87 5.93 -2.54
C HIS A 10 -10.86 4.67 -1.68
N LEU A 11 -9.94 4.60 -0.70
CA LEU A 11 -9.80 3.49 0.22
C LEU A 11 -10.93 3.53 1.25
N THR A 12 -11.63 2.40 1.43
CA THR A 12 -12.69 2.31 2.45
C THR A 12 -12.23 1.53 3.67
N ALA A 13 -12.95 1.67 4.78
CA ALA A 13 -12.67 0.94 6.01
C ALA A 13 -12.77 -0.58 5.81
N GLU A 14 -13.66 -1.03 4.93
CA GLU A 14 -13.82 -2.44 4.59
C GLU A 14 -12.58 -3.01 3.88
N ASP A 15 -11.99 -2.25 2.95
CA ASP A 15 -10.75 -2.67 2.27
C ASP A 15 -9.59 -2.81 3.27
N ILE A 16 -9.51 -1.92 4.25
CA ILE A 16 -8.51 -1.98 5.33
C ILE A 16 -8.74 -3.20 6.21
N LEU A 17 -10.00 -3.47 6.58
CA LEU A 17 -10.37 -4.61 7.41
C LEU A 17 -10.05 -5.93 6.70
N GLU A 18 -10.34 -6.04 5.41
CA GLU A 18 -10.07 -7.24 4.60
C GLU A 18 -8.56 -7.56 4.56
N GLU A 19 -7.72 -6.56 4.29
CA GLU A 19 -6.27 -6.73 4.30
C GLU A 19 -5.72 -7.02 5.71
N ALA A 20 -6.28 -6.37 6.74
CA ALA A 20 -5.90 -6.62 8.13
C ALA A 20 -6.21 -8.06 8.56
N VAL A 21 -7.38 -8.60 8.19
CA VAL A 21 -7.75 -9.99 8.46
C VAL A 21 -6.88 -10.95 7.66
N ALA A 22 -6.64 -10.66 6.37
CA ALA A 22 -5.80 -11.49 5.51
C ALA A 22 -4.34 -11.57 6.00
N THR A 23 -3.82 -10.52 6.63
CA THR A 23 -2.46 -10.46 7.18
C THR A 23 -2.37 -10.87 8.65
N ASN A 24 -3.50 -11.04 9.34
CA ASN A 24 -3.55 -11.33 10.79
C ASN A 24 -2.78 -12.61 11.17
N HIS A 25 -2.82 -13.66 10.34
CA HIS A 25 -2.07 -14.90 10.57
C HIS A 25 -0.54 -14.69 10.73
N ARG A 26 -0.02 -13.56 10.23
CA ARG A 26 1.39 -13.19 10.34
C ARG A 26 1.70 -12.44 11.64
N PHE A 27 0.69 -11.87 12.29
CA PHE A 27 0.83 -11.24 13.59
C PHE A 27 1.05 -12.31 14.65
N LYS A 28 2.29 -12.42 15.16
CA LYS A 28 2.60 -13.21 16.34
C LYS A 28 2.55 -12.27 17.55
N PRO A 29 1.60 -12.46 18.49
CA PRO A 29 1.49 -11.60 19.67
C PRO A 29 2.68 -11.76 20.61
N GLU A 30 3.31 -12.94 20.60
CA GLU A 30 4.59 -13.14 21.28
C GLU A 30 5.71 -12.52 20.45
N PRO A 31 6.47 -11.57 21.00
CA PRO A 31 7.69 -11.13 20.37
C PRO A 31 8.61 -12.33 20.18
N LEU A 32 9.15 -12.55 18.98
CA LEU A 32 10.28 -13.46 18.75
C LEU A 32 11.58 -12.90 19.38
N LEU A 33 11.46 -12.28 20.55
CA LEU A 33 12.58 -11.79 21.34
C LEU A 33 13.25 -13.02 21.97
N SER A 34 14.20 -13.59 21.23
CA SER A 34 15.46 -13.95 21.88
C SER A 34 15.89 -12.73 22.72
N LYS A 35 16.42 -12.96 23.92
CA LYS A 35 16.75 -11.95 24.96
C LYS A 35 17.68 -10.79 24.52
N THR A 36 17.95 -10.65 23.23
CA THR A 36 18.74 -9.61 22.57
C THR A 36 17.88 -8.86 21.54
N GLY A 37 17.01 -7.97 22.01
CA GLY A 37 16.74 -6.64 21.42
C GLY A 37 16.56 -6.38 19.91
N THR A 38 16.23 -7.34 19.05
CA THR A 38 15.85 -7.06 17.64
C THR A 38 14.79 -8.04 17.16
N GLY A 39 13.54 -7.57 17.03
CA GLY A 39 12.45 -8.35 16.43
C GLY A 39 12.65 -8.47 14.91
N SER A 40 12.85 -9.67 14.40
CA SER A 40 12.78 -9.95 12.96
C SER A 40 11.38 -10.46 12.61
N LEU A 41 10.76 -9.84 11.60
CA LEU A 41 9.60 -10.44 10.95
C LEU A 41 10.07 -11.73 10.28
N SER A 42 9.33 -12.84 10.46
CA SER A 42 9.64 -14.10 9.78
C SER A 42 9.85 -13.84 8.28
N PRO A 43 10.91 -14.39 7.65
CA PRO A 43 11.15 -14.18 6.23
C PRO A 43 9.93 -14.66 5.45
N THR A 44 9.40 -13.77 4.60
CA THR A 44 8.27 -14.09 3.73
C THR A 44 8.65 -15.24 2.80
N SER A 45 7.86 -16.32 2.77
CA SER A 45 8.02 -17.34 1.73
C SER A 45 7.77 -16.70 0.36
N THR A 46 8.43 -17.19 -0.69
CA THR A 46 8.20 -16.73 -2.08
C THR A 46 6.72 -16.80 -2.44
N GLU A 47 6.01 -17.83 -1.97
CA GLU A 47 4.58 -18.01 -2.21
C GLU A 47 3.72 -16.95 -1.52
N GLU A 48 4.07 -16.56 -0.30
CA GLU A 48 3.36 -15.51 0.44
C GLU A 48 3.55 -14.15 -0.23
N ARG A 49 4.74 -13.89 -0.78
CA ARG A 49 5.03 -12.67 -1.56
C ARG A 49 4.23 -12.60 -2.85
N VAL A 50 4.04 -13.74 -3.54
CA VAL A 50 3.19 -13.83 -4.73
C VAL A 50 1.74 -13.50 -4.35
N LYS A 51 1.20 -14.13 -3.30
CA LYS A 51 -0.17 -13.87 -2.82
C LYS A 51 -0.38 -12.42 -2.38
N GLU A 52 0.61 -11.81 -1.72
CA GLU A 52 0.57 -10.39 -1.33
C GLU A 52 0.59 -9.47 -2.57
N ALA A 53 1.40 -9.79 -3.58
CA ALA A 53 1.42 -9.04 -4.82
C ALA A 53 0.09 -9.15 -5.60
N GLU A 54 -0.53 -10.34 -5.62
CA GLU A 54 -1.84 -10.56 -6.22
C GLU A 54 -2.93 -9.73 -5.53
N ARG A 55 -3.02 -9.79 -4.19
CA ARG A 55 -3.97 -8.99 -3.40
C ARG A 55 -3.78 -7.49 -3.60
N SER A 56 -2.53 -7.02 -3.53
CA SER A 56 -2.20 -5.61 -3.77
C SER A 56 -2.59 -5.17 -5.18
N THR A 57 -2.36 -6.02 -6.19
CA THR A 57 -2.75 -5.72 -7.58
C THR A 57 -4.26 -5.64 -7.73
N ALA A 58 -5.00 -6.57 -7.12
CA ALA A 58 -6.47 -6.57 -7.14
C ALA A 58 -7.05 -5.32 -6.44
N LEU A 59 -6.51 -4.96 -5.27
CA LEU A 59 -6.93 -3.75 -4.55
C LEU A 59 -6.68 -2.49 -5.37
N ILE A 60 -5.51 -2.36 -6.02
CA ILE A 60 -5.19 -1.23 -6.90
C ILE A 60 -6.18 -1.15 -8.06
N GLN A 61 -6.55 -2.27 -8.68
CA GLN A 61 -7.55 -2.29 -9.75
C GLN A 61 -8.92 -1.81 -9.24
N LYS A 62 -9.36 -2.31 -8.09
CA LYS A 62 -10.62 -1.89 -7.45
C LYS A 62 -10.65 -0.40 -7.11
N LEU A 63 -9.53 0.14 -6.62
CA LEU A 63 -9.41 1.57 -6.30
C LEU A 63 -9.38 2.44 -7.56
N ARG A 64 -8.69 1.99 -8.62
CA ARG A 64 -8.71 2.68 -9.93
C ARG A 64 -10.10 2.74 -10.54
N LEU A 65 -10.86 1.66 -10.47
CA LEU A 65 -12.25 1.65 -10.93
C LEU A 65 -13.09 2.67 -10.16
N ARG A 66 -12.93 2.74 -8.83
CA ARG A 66 -13.61 3.74 -7.99
C ARG A 66 -13.18 5.17 -8.32
N ALA A 67 -11.89 5.41 -8.53
CA ALA A 67 -11.36 6.70 -8.93
C ALA A 67 -11.98 7.18 -10.25
N ASN A 68 -12.01 6.30 -11.26
CA ASN A 68 -12.60 6.59 -12.57
C ASN A 68 -14.10 6.91 -12.49
N VAL A 69 -14.85 6.20 -11.65
CA VAL A 69 -16.29 6.46 -11.44
C VAL A 69 -16.52 7.80 -10.72
N SER A 70 -15.62 8.19 -9.83
CA SER A 70 -15.74 9.45 -9.07
C SER A 70 -15.45 10.71 -9.90
N GLY A 71 -15.00 10.57 -11.15
CA GLY A 71 -14.76 11.68 -12.07
C GLY A 71 -13.59 12.60 -11.69
N LYS A 72 -12.82 12.27 -10.65
CA LYS A 72 -11.59 12.97 -10.30
C LYS A 72 -10.45 12.43 -11.16
N GLU A 73 -10.03 13.21 -12.15
CA GLU A 73 -8.77 12.95 -12.84
C GLU A 73 -7.60 13.10 -11.86
N ASP A 74 -6.60 12.23 -12.01
CA ASP A 74 -5.35 12.23 -11.25
C ASP A 74 -4.80 13.66 -11.16
N THR A 75 -5.05 14.32 -10.02
CA THR A 75 -4.40 15.59 -9.70
C THR A 75 -2.97 15.26 -9.31
N THR A 76 -2.17 14.92 -10.31
CA THR A 76 -0.72 15.04 -10.21
C THR A 76 -0.45 16.52 -9.96
N PRO A 77 0.26 16.90 -8.87
CA PRO A 77 0.83 18.23 -8.83
C PRO A 77 1.88 18.27 -9.93
N SER A 78 1.49 18.78 -11.10
CA SER A 78 2.41 19.20 -12.15
C SER A 78 3.31 20.25 -11.51
N SER A 79 4.48 19.81 -11.06
CA SER A 79 5.57 20.68 -10.64
C SER A 79 6.05 21.45 -11.87
N ALA A 80 5.33 22.52 -12.20
CA ALA A 80 5.81 23.57 -13.08
C ALA A 80 6.96 24.27 -12.36
N SER A 81 8.15 23.71 -12.51
CA SER A 81 9.41 24.35 -12.16
C SER A 81 9.66 25.47 -13.17
N THR A 82 9.00 26.61 -12.96
CA THR A 82 9.35 27.85 -13.65
C THR A 82 10.63 28.37 -13.00
N LYS A 83 11.79 28.02 -13.58
CA LYS A 83 13.05 28.71 -13.27
C LYS A 83 12.89 30.19 -13.64
N PRO A 84 13.20 31.15 -12.75
CA PRO A 84 13.33 32.53 -13.18
C PRO A 84 14.62 32.67 -14.02
N SER A 85 14.44 33.06 -15.27
CA SER A 85 15.52 33.58 -16.12
C SER A 85 15.87 34.98 -15.62
N THR A 86 16.99 35.13 -14.92
CA THR A 86 17.59 36.44 -14.65
C THR A 86 18.64 36.73 -15.72
N SER A 87 18.43 37.84 -16.43
CA SER A 87 19.32 38.46 -17.40
C SER A 87 20.69 38.82 -16.85
#